data_AF-A0A9E3B713-F1
#
_entry.id   AF-A0A9E3B713-F1
#
_cell.length_a   1.000
_cell.length_b   1.000
_cell.length_c   1.000
_cell.angle_alpha   90.00
_cell.angle_beta   90.00
_cell.angle_gamma   90.00
#
_symmetry.space_group_name_H-M   'P 1'
#
loop_
_entity.id
_entity.type
_entity.pdbx_description
1 polymer ?
#
loop_
_entity_poly.entity_id
_entity_poly.type
_entity_poly.pdbx_seq_one_letter_code
_entity_poly.pdbx_strand_id
1 'polypeptide(L)'
;MQPRISYLVCATPRSGSTLLCEALTNTGLAGYPKEYFEALKETGLPRSPRDYFKKTSNPELLDLIGNYSRGDNALPVLSGFASYSDYLSSVLGKGTTPNGVFGAKLMWGYLEDFLLYLQEIPAYRDLPVPQLFSTIFPNLHYIHISRRDKVRQAISLWRAIQTWSWRQEQSSAQETPSHSTREQVFNFAAIDHLVQRILVHEEAWKQYFVENAIQPFSVVYEELTEMYEKTALQILQYLKIPLPPSVAFEERQMRQQADTLSEQWYERYHQIKQEQKWQ
;
A
#
# COMPACT_ATOMS: atom_id res chain seq x y z
N MET A 1 -8.94 15.56 16.52
CA MET A 1 -7.61 16.17 16.78
C MET A 1 -7.03 16.56 15.44
N GLN A 2 -6.49 17.78 15.28
CA GLN A 2 -5.78 18.16 14.05
C GLN A 2 -4.30 17.81 14.18
N PRO A 3 -3.68 17.17 13.18
CA PRO A 3 -2.25 16.86 13.22
C PRO A 3 -1.39 18.11 13.08
N ARG A 4 -0.20 18.06 13.66
CA ARG A 4 0.85 19.09 13.53
C ARG A 4 1.95 18.67 12.58
N ILE A 5 2.18 17.36 12.46
CA ILE A 5 3.14 16.73 11.55
C ILE A 5 2.38 15.64 10.81
N SER A 6 2.56 15.58 9.49
CA SER A 6 1.90 14.58 8.66
C SER A 6 2.94 13.87 7.81
N TYR A 7 2.73 12.60 7.51
CA TYR A 7 3.53 11.91 6.51
C TYR A 7 2.73 10.92 5.67
N LEU A 8 3.21 10.72 4.44
CA LEU A 8 2.69 9.73 3.51
C LEU A 8 3.77 8.70 3.19
N VAL A 9 3.47 7.43 3.41
CA VAL A 9 4.26 6.29 2.93
C VAL A 9 3.83 6.01 1.49
N CYS A 10 4.59 6.53 0.54
CA CYS A 10 4.43 6.30 -0.89
C CYS A 10 5.05 4.95 -1.26
N ALA A 11 4.27 4.09 -1.91
CA ALA A 11 4.66 2.71 -2.16
C ALA A 11 4.04 2.12 -3.43
N THR A 12 4.48 0.90 -3.78
CA THR A 12 3.74 -0.02 -4.64
C THR A 12 3.28 -1.24 -3.84
N PRO A 13 2.21 -1.95 -4.24
CA PRO A 13 1.72 -3.10 -3.48
C PRO A 13 2.83 -4.15 -3.28
N ARG A 14 2.90 -4.74 -2.08
CA ARG A 14 3.89 -5.78 -1.69
C ARG A 14 5.37 -5.34 -1.67
N SER A 15 5.61 -4.04 -1.59
CA SER A 15 6.94 -3.43 -1.39
C SER A 15 7.46 -3.50 0.05
N GLY A 16 6.70 -4.07 1.00
CA GLY A 16 7.05 -4.02 2.43
C GLY A 16 6.50 -2.80 3.17
N SER A 17 5.75 -1.93 2.51
CA SER A 17 5.14 -0.75 3.14
C SER A 17 4.24 -1.06 4.33
N THR A 18 3.55 -2.22 4.37
CA THR A 18 2.80 -2.65 5.57
C THR A 18 3.72 -2.96 6.75
N LEU A 19 4.87 -3.59 6.50
CA LEU A 19 5.88 -3.85 7.55
C LEU A 19 6.45 -2.53 8.07
N LEU A 20 6.69 -1.56 7.20
CA LEU A 20 7.12 -0.22 7.60
C LEU A 20 6.08 0.49 8.46
N CYS A 21 4.81 0.46 8.04
CA CYS A 21 3.71 1.06 8.78
C CYS A 21 3.53 0.44 10.17
N GLU A 22 3.72 -0.88 10.28
CA GLU A 22 3.76 -1.55 11.58
C GLU A 22 4.93 -1.06 12.43
N ALA A 23 6.14 -0.96 11.86
CA ALA A 23 7.32 -0.46 12.58
C ALA A 23 7.07 0.93 13.18
N LEU A 24 6.45 1.82 12.40
CA LEU A 24 6.08 3.16 12.83
C LEU A 24 4.96 3.16 13.86
N THR A 25 3.94 2.32 13.69
CA THR A 25 2.84 2.17 14.66
C THR A 25 3.36 1.68 16.01
N ASN A 26 4.24 0.68 16.00
CA ASN A 26 4.79 0.05 17.21
C ASN A 26 5.64 1.01 18.04
N THR A 27 6.04 2.17 17.51
CA THR A 27 6.70 3.24 18.30
C THR A 27 5.74 3.95 19.25
N GLY A 28 4.44 3.91 18.98
CA GLY A 28 3.42 4.74 19.64
C GLY A 28 3.53 6.25 19.33
N LEU A 29 4.44 6.66 18.46
CA LEU A 29 4.79 8.07 18.22
C LEU A 29 4.50 8.56 16.80
N ALA A 30 4.40 7.67 15.81
CA ALA A 30 4.32 8.04 14.39
C ALA A 30 2.94 7.80 13.77
N GLY A 31 1.87 8.18 14.47
CA GLY A 31 0.51 7.97 13.95
C GLY A 31 0.15 6.48 13.78
N TYR A 32 -0.92 6.25 13.03
CA TYR A 32 -1.42 4.90 12.72
C TYR A 32 -1.50 4.69 11.19
N PRO A 33 -0.37 4.64 10.48
CA PRO A 33 -0.37 4.63 9.02
C PRO A 33 -1.09 3.41 8.43
N LYS A 34 -2.20 3.66 7.74
CA LYS A 34 -3.00 2.68 7.00
C LYS A 34 -3.32 3.20 5.59
N GLU A 35 -3.89 2.35 4.75
CA GLU A 35 -4.37 2.70 3.40
C GLU A 35 -5.75 3.36 3.48
N TYR A 36 -5.86 4.49 4.18
CA TYR A 36 -7.14 5.17 4.36
C TYR A 36 -7.75 5.68 3.04
N PHE A 37 -6.96 5.80 1.98
CA PHE A 37 -7.39 6.44 0.73
C PHE A 37 -7.37 5.45 -0.46
N GLU A 38 -7.53 4.14 -0.19
CA GLU A 38 -7.46 3.09 -1.22
C GLU A 38 -8.76 2.85 -2.00
N ALA A 39 -9.85 3.52 -1.60
CA ALA A 39 -11.13 3.39 -2.25
C ALA A 39 -11.08 3.93 -3.68
N LEU A 40 -11.56 3.13 -4.64
CA LEU A 40 -11.69 3.52 -6.03
C LEU A 40 -12.88 4.45 -6.21
N LYS A 41 -12.75 5.44 -7.09
CA LYS A 41 -13.82 6.43 -7.30
C LYS A 41 -15.09 5.81 -7.87
N GLU A 42 -14.93 4.82 -8.74
CA GLU A 42 -16.00 4.11 -9.43
C GLU A 42 -16.87 3.28 -8.48
N THR A 43 -16.27 2.61 -7.50
CA THR A 43 -16.96 1.63 -6.65
C THR A 43 -17.12 2.08 -5.20
N GLY A 44 -16.31 3.03 -4.74
CA GLY A 44 -16.16 3.36 -3.33
C GLY A 44 -15.45 2.28 -2.52
N LEU A 45 -14.92 1.23 -3.15
CA LEU A 45 -14.29 0.07 -2.51
C LEU A 45 -12.80 0.00 -2.84
N PRO A 46 -11.98 -0.66 -2.01
CA PRO A 46 -10.61 -1.01 -2.37
C PRO A 46 -10.57 -1.85 -3.65
N ARG A 47 -9.39 -1.92 -4.28
CA ARG A 47 -9.17 -2.73 -5.48
C ARG A 47 -9.50 -4.21 -5.26
N SER A 48 -10.42 -4.70 -6.08
CA SER A 48 -10.61 -6.12 -6.31
C SER A 48 -9.45 -6.71 -7.12
N PRO A 49 -9.27 -8.05 -7.10
CA PRO A 49 -8.37 -8.76 -7.99
C PRO A 49 -8.50 -8.38 -9.47
N ARG A 50 -9.74 -8.16 -9.96
CA ARG A 50 -10.02 -7.79 -11.35
C ARG A 50 -9.48 -6.41 -11.72
N ASP A 51 -9.40 -5.49 -10.74
CA ASP A 51 -8.91 -4.13 -10.98
C ASP A 51 -7.42 -4.08 -11.36
N TYR A 52 -6.66 -5.12 -11.02
CA TYR A 52 -5.27 -5.26 -11.46
C TYR A 52 -5.13 -5.62 -12.94
N PHE A 53 -6.22 -6.13 -13.54
CA PHE A 53 -6.23 -6.69 -14.89
C PHE A 53 -7.37 -6.14 -15.76
N LYS A 54 -7.93 -4.94 -15.48
CA LYS A 54 -9.06 -4.35 -16.25
C LYS A 54 -8.88 -4.36 -17.77
N LYS A 55 -7.64 -4.30 -18.28
CA LYS A 55 -7.32 -4.27 -19.71
C LYS A 55 -7.09 -5.66 -20.32
N THR A 56 -7.16 -6.73 -19.54
CA THR A 56 -6.95 -8.10 -20.06
C THR A 56 -8.23 -8.63 -20.69
N SER A 57 -8.11 -9.27 -21.84
CA SER A 57 -9.15 -10.10 -22.45
C SER A 57 -8.83 -11.59 -22.35
N ASN A 58 -7.81 -11.98 -21.58
CA ASN A 58 -7.41 -13.38 -21.43
C ASN A 58 -8.43 -14.16 -20.58
N PRO A 59 -9.19 -15.11 -21.15
CA PRO A 59 -10.25 -15.82 -20.44
C PRO A 59 -9.72 -16.72 -19.32
N GLU A 60 -8.56 -17.35 -19.48
CA GLU A 60 -7.94 -18.20 -18.44
C GLU A 60 -7.56 -17.39 -17.21
N LEU A 61 -7.03 -16.18 -17.43
CA LEU A 61 -6.68 -15.27 -16.35
C LEU A 61 -7.94 -14.76 -15.62
N LEU A 62 -8.99 -14.44 -16.35
CA LEU A 62 -10.26 -14.00 -15.77
C LEU A 62 -10.94 -15.10 -14.95
N ASP A 63 -10.91 -16.35 -15.43
CA ASP A 63 -11.44 -17.51 -14.69
C ASP A 63 -10.66 -17.76 -13.39
N LEU A 64 -9.33 -17.70 -13.46
CA LEU A 64 -8.45 -17.89 -12.31
C LEU A 64 -8.65 -16.84 -11.22
N ILE A 65 -8.83 -15.57 -11.62
CA ILE A 65 -9.12 -14.46 -10.69
C ILE A 65 -10.54 -14.57 -10.11
N GLY A 66 -11.48 -15.11 -10.89
CA GLY A 66 -12.88 -15.25 -10.51
C GLY A 66 -13.69 -13.95 -10.67
N ASN A 67 -14.97 -14.03 -10.32
CA ASN A 67 -15.96 -12.96 -10.50
C ASN A 67 -16.30 -12.22 -9.21
N TYR A 68 -15.80 -12.70 -8.09
CA TYR A 68 -16.14 -12.22 -6.76
C TYR A 68 -14.85 -11.93 -5.98
N SER A 69 -14.90 -11.09 -4.97
CA SER A 69 -13.79 -10.84 -4.05
C SER A 69 -14.32 -10.60 -2.62
N ARG A 70 -13.51 -10.83 -1.58
CA ARG A 70 -13.90 -10.46 -0.20
C ARG A 70 -14.27 -8.98 -0.07
N GLY A 71 -13.67 -8.12 -0.91
CA GLY A 71 -13.96 -6.69 -0.97
C GLY A 71 -15.36 -6.36 -1.47
N ASP A 72 -16.05 -7.29 -2.14
CA ASP A 72 -17.40 -7.06 -2.67
C ASP A 72 -18.45 -7.01 -1.55
N ASN A 73 -18.13 -7.53 -0.36
CA ASN A 73 -18.97 -7.38 0.84
C ASN A 73 -18.60 -6.14 1.68
N ALA A 74 -17.50 -5.45 1.34
CA ALA A 74 -17.14 -4.25 2.07
C ALA A 74 -18.15 -3.15 1.78
N LEU A 75 -18.39 -2.32 2.78
CA LEU A 75 -19.20 -1.12 2.58
C LEU A 75 -18.35 -0.07 1.83
N PRO A 76 -18.96 0.67 0.88
CA PRO A 76 -18.31 1.82 0.26
C PRO A 76 -17.72 2.78 1.31
N VAL A 77 -16.64 3.47 0.96
CA VAL A 77 -15.88 4.33 1.88
C VAL A 77 -16.72 5.43 2.56
N LEU A 78 -17.78 5.89 1.90
CA LEU A 78 -18.70 6.90 2.42
C LEU A 78 -19.87 6.32 3.23
N SER A 79 -19.97 4.99 3.37
CA SER A 79 -20.99 4.39 4.21
C SER A 79 -20.82 4.83 5.66
N GLY A 80 -21.79 5.60 6.17
CA GLY A 80 -21.75 6.21 7.49
C GLY A 80 -21.16 7.62 7.55
N PHE A 81 -20.86 8.23 6.39
CA PHE A 81 -20.40 9.62 6.29
C PHE A 81 -21.33 10.42 5.38
N ALA A 82 -21.64 11.66 5.75
CA ALA A 82 -22.47 12.53 4.92
C ALA A 82 -21.70 13.09 3.71
N SER A 83 -20.38 13.20 3.81
CA SER A 83 -19.51 13.71 2.75
C SER A 83 -18.08 13.13 2.84
N TYR A 84 -17.31 13.29 1.77
CA TYR A 84 -15.87 12.97 1.81
C TYR A 84 -15.09 13.87 2.76
N SER A 85 -15.55 15.11 3.02
CA SER A 85 -14.96 15.99 4.03
C SER A 85 -15.09 15.41 5.45
N ASP A 86 -16.23 14.79 5.76
CA ASP A 86 -16.45 14.13 7.06
C ASP A 86 -15.60 12.87 7.18
N TYR A 87 -15.48 12.10 6.09
CA TYR A 87 -14.59 10.95 6.01
C TYR A 87 -13.13 11.37 6.25
N LEU A 88 -12.65 12.38 5.53
CA LEU A 88 -11.28 12.90 5.65
C LEU A 88 -11.00 13.39 7.08
N SER A 89 -11.93 14.12 7.69
CA SER A 89 -11.81 14.59 9.07
C SER A 89 -11.73 13.42 10.07
N SER A 90 -12.54 12.36 9.86
CA SER A 90 -12.49 11.13 10.65
C SER A 90 -11.16 10.40 10.51
N VAL A 91 -10.65 10.27 9.28
CA VAL A 91 -9.35 9.66 8.99
C VAL A 91 -8.21 10.42 9.65
N LEU A 92 -8.17 11.75 9.53
CA LEU A 92 -7.15 12.57 10.19
C LEU A 92 -7.17 12.36 11.71
N GLY A 93 -8.35 12.26 12.32
CA GLY A 93 -8.47 11.91 13.73
C GLY A 93 -7.94 10.51 14.07
N LYS A 94 -8.34 9.49 13.31
CA LYS A 94 -7.98 8.09 13.54
C LYS A 94 -6.52 7.76 13.25
N GLY A 95 -5.91 8.46 12.30
CA GLY A 95 -4.51 8.26 11.88
C GLY A 95 -3.49 9.04 12.72
N THR A 96 -3.94 9.85 13.68
CA THR A 96 -3.10 10.73 14.49
C THR A 96 -2.86 10.17 15.89
N THR A 97 -1.59 10.03 16.29
CA THR A 97 -1.22 9.69 17.68
C THR A 97 -1.38 10.90 18.61
N PRO A 98 -1.47 10.72 19.95
CA PRO A 98 -1.68 11.83 20.90
C PRO A 98 -0.64 12.96 20.83
N ASN A 99 0.57 12.68 20.35
CA ASN A 99 1.61 13.68 20.10
C ASN A 99 1.40 14.53 18.83
N GLY A 100 0.27 14.35 18.12
CA GLY A 100 -0.13 15.17 16.97
C GLY A 100 0.52 14.75 15.64
N VAL A 101 1.02 13.53 15.53
CA VAL A 101 1.61 12.99 14.28
C VAL A 101 0.58 12.15 13.54
N PHE A 102 0.27 12.54 12.31
CA PHE A 102 -0.56 11.77 11.38
C PHE A 102 0.32 10.97 10.41
N GLY A 103 -0.08 9.71 10.17
CA GLY A 103 0.53 8.87 9.15
C GLY A 103 -0.53 8.23 8.26
N ALA A 104 -0.26 8.13 6.95
CA ALA A 104 -1.03 7.32 6.03
C ALA A 104 -0.12 6.65 4.99
N LYS A 105 -0.63 5.60 4.35
CA LYS A 105 0.04 4.87 3.28
C LYS A 105 -0.73 5.02 1.98
N LEU A 106 -0.01 5.26 0.89
CA LEU A 106 -0.56 5.43 -0.44
C LEU A 106 0.19 4.58 -1.46
N MET A 107 -0.57 3.89 -2.30
CA MET A 107 -0.06 3.26 -3.51
C MET A 107 -0.29 4.19 -4.70
N TRP A 108 0.64 4.23 -5.65
CA TRP A 108 0.47 5.03 -6.88
C TRP A 108 -0.85 4.71 -7.59
N GLY A 109 -1.22 3.43 -7.55
CA GLY A 109 -2.36 2.91 -8.29
C GLY A 109 -3.68 3.61 -8.01
N TYR A 110 -3.90 4.16 -6.82
CA TYR A 110 -5.16 4.82 -6.46
C TYR A 110 -4.95 6.29 -6.06
N LEU A 111 -3.77 6.88 -6.36
CA LEU A 111 -3.50 8.28 -6.08
C LEU A 111 -4.48 9.19 -6.83
N GLU A 112 -4.77 8.88 -8.09
CA GLU A 112 -5.74 9.62 -8.91
C GLU A 112 -7.16 9.56 -8.32
N ASP A 113 -7.64 8.38 -7.93
CA ASP A 113 -8.94 8.22 -7.25
C ASP A 113 -9.02 9.06 -5.97
N PHE A 114 -7.95 9.08 -5.18
CA PHE A 114 -7.86 9.91 -3.98
C PHE A 114 -7.95 11.41 -4.31
N LEU A 115 -7.23 11.89 -5.32
CA LEU A 115 -7.30 13.28 -5.77
C LEU A 115 -8.71 13.65 -6.26
N LEU A 116 -9.37 12.75 -7.01
CA LEU A 116 -10.74 12.95 -7.46
C LEU A 116 -11.73 13.06 -6.30
N TYR A 117 -11.55 12.28 -5.23
CA TYR A 117 -12.36 12.44 -4.02
C TYR A 117 -12.10 13.77 -3.32
N LEU A 118 -10.85 14.22 -3.25
CA LEU A 118 -10.53 15.52 -2.65
C LEU A 118 -11.16 16.69 -3.42
N GLN A 119 -11.23 16.60 -4.75
CA GLN A 119 -11.86 17.62 -5.60
C GLN A 119 -13.39 17.73 -5.44
N GLU A 120 -14.04 16.75 -4.80
CA GLU A 120 -15.46 16.89 -4.42
C GLU A 120 -15.67 17.88 -3.29
N ILE A 121 -14.65 18.11 -2.47
CA ILE A 121 -14.68 19.11 -1.41
C ILE A 121 -14.57 20.49 -2.07
N PRO A 122 -15.58 21.37 -1.96
CA PRO A 122 -15.59 22.65 -2.70
C PRO A 122 -14.35 23.52 -2.47
N ALA A 123 -13.75 23.47 -1.28
CA ALA A 123 -12.54 24.21 -0.94
C ALA A 123 -11.27 23.73 -1.68
N TYR A 124 -11.31 22.54 -2.26
CA TYR A 124 -10.14 21.84 -2.83
C TYR A 124 -10.21 21.66 -4.35
N ARG A 125 -11.39 21.86 -4.94
CA ARG A 125 -11.70 21.57 -6.35
C ARG A 125 -10.69 22.13 -7.34
N ASP A 126 -10.30 23.39 -7.14
CA ASP A 126 -9.46 24.14 -8.08
C ASP A 126 -8.01 24.31 -7.59
N LEU A 127 -7.63 23.64 -6.49
CA LEU A 127 -6.28 23.72 -5.96
C LEU A 127 -5.32 22.79 -6.71
N PRO A 128 -4.13 23.28 -7.12
CA PRO A 128 -3.05 22.41 -7.56
C PRO A 128 -2.69 21.38 -6.48
N VAL A 129 -2.32 20.16 -6.89
CA VAL A 129 -2.03 19.03 -5.98
C VAL A 129 -1.07 19.39 -4.82
N PRO A 130 0.03 20.13 -5.02
CA PRO A 130 0.91 20.52 -3.91
C PRO A 130 0.22 21.41 -2.87
N GLN A 131 -0.59 22.36 -3.33
CA GLN A 131 -1.34 23.26 -2.44
C GLN A 131 -2.44 22.50 -1.70
N LEU A 132 -3.14 21.61 -2.41
CA LEU A 132 -4.14 20.71 -1.85
C LEU A 132 -3.58 19.90 -0.68
N PHE A 133 -2.48 19.19 -0.89
CA PHE A 133 -1.86 18.39 0.17
C PHE A 133 -1.34 19.23 1.32
N SER A 134 -0.78 20.42 1.07
CA SER A 134 -0.35 21.32 2.15
C SER A 134 -1.50 21.83 3.03
N THR A 135 -2.71 21.91 2.48
CA THR A 135 -3.92 22.33 3.20
C THR A 135 -4.48 21.21 4.08
N ILE A 136 -4.41 19.97 3.59
CA ILE A 136 -4.95 18.80 4.30
C ILE A 136 -3.97 18.25 5.34
N PHE A 137 -2.67 18.28 5.02
CA PHE A 137 -1.60 17.64 5.77
C PHE A 137 -0.57 18.68 6.23
N PRO A 138 -0.72 19.25 7.44
CA PRO A 138 0.24 20.18 8.00
C PRO A 138 1.63 19.55 8.13
N ASN A 139 2.67 20.29 7.73
CA ASN A 139 4.06 19.86 7.73
C ASN A 139 4.23 18.47 7.11
N LEU A 140 3.73 18.30 5.89
CA LEU A 140 3.75 17.02 5.18
C LEU A 140 5.17 16.58 4.82
N HIS A 141 5.51 15.36 5.22
CA HIS A 141 6.73 14.66 4.84
C HIS A 141 6.39 13.45 3.96
N TYR A 142 7.33 13.08 3.10
CA TYR A 142 7.18 11.91 2.24
C TYR A 142 8.21 10.84 2.63
N ILE A 143 7.75 9.59 2.66
CA ILE A 143 8.57 8.40 2.85
C ILE A 143 8.30 7.50 1.65
N HIS A 144 9.33 7.15 0.89
CA HIS A 144 9.19 6.31 -0.29
C HIS A 144 9.83 4.94 -0.02
N ILE A 145 9.02 3.88 -0.05
CA ILE A 145 9.49 2.52 0.12
C ILE A 145 9.44 1.74 -1.19
N SER A 146 10.57 1.13 -1.53
CA SER A 146 10.75 0.29 -2.71
C SER A 146 11.28 -1.10 -2.32
N ARG A 147 11.06 -2.08 -3.19
CA ARG A 147 11.63 -3.43 -3.08
C ARG A 147 12.51 -3.70 -4.28
N ARG A 148 13.76 -4.14 -4.09
CA ARG A 148 14.71 -4.31 -5.20
C ARG A 148 14.25 -5.37 -6.19
N ASP A 149 13.80 -6.51 -5.67
CA ASP A 149 13.35 -7.62 -6.51
C ASP A 149 11.88 -7.49 -6.95
N LYS A 150 11.68 -6.98 -8.17
CA LYS A 150 10.34 -6.77 -8.75
C LYS A 150 9.63 -8.06 -9.11
N VAL A 151 10.37 -9.13 -9.42
CA VAL A 151 9.77 -10.43 -9.76
C VAL A 151 9.22 -11.08 -8.49
N ARG A 152 10.00 -11.12 -7.41
CA ARG A 152 9.52 -11.59 -6.10
C ARG A 152 8.40 -10.71 -5.55
N GLN A 153 8.43 -9.40 -5.80
CA GLN A 153 7.33 -8.50 -5.47
C GLN A 153 6.05 -8.86 -6.23
N ALA A 154 6.13 -9.06 -7.55
CA ALA A 154 5.01 -9.41 -8.41
C ALA A 154 4.44 -10.80 -8.10
N ILE A 155 5.30 -11.79 -7.84
CA ILE A 155 4.88 -13.13 -7.37
C ILE A 155 4.08 -13.01 -6.08
N SER A 156 4.59 -12.24 -5.12
CA SER A 156 3.89 -12.03 -3.85
C SER A 156 2.54 -11.33 -4.03
N LEU A 157 2.45 -10.38 -4.96
CA LEU A 157 1.20 -9.71 -5.31
C LEU A 157 0.23 -10.66 -6.02
N TRP A 158 0.73 -11.48 -6.94
CA TRP A 158 -0.07 -12.47 -7.65
C TRP A 158 -0.69 -13.50 -6.71
N ARG A 159 0.08 -13.99 -5.72
CA ARG A 159 -0.42 -14.89 -4.68
C ARG A 159 -1.52 -14.22 -3.85
N ALA A 160 -1.33 -12.97 -3.45
CA ALA A 160 -2.33 -12.21 -2.68
C ALA A 160 -3.63 -11.96 -3.48
N ILE A 161 -3.51 -11.69 -4.78
CA ILE A 161 -4.64 -11.53 -5.71
C ILE A 161 -5.45 -12.82 -5.83
N GLN A 162 -4.81 -14.00 -5.82
CA GLN A 162 -5.51 -15.28 -5.92
C GLN A 162 -6.23 -15.69 -4.63
N THR A 163 -5.64 -15.40 -3.47
CA THR A 163 -6.20 -15.79 -2.16
C THR A 163 -7.10 -14.72 -1.55
N TRP A 164 -7.19 -13.55 -2.18
CA TRP A 164 -7.86 -12.36 -1.65
C TRP A 164 -7.38 -12.00 -0.24
N SER A 165 -6.12 -12.28 0.05
CA SER A 165 -5.50 -12.04 1.35
C SER A 165 -4.27 -11.15 1.17
N TRP A 166 -4.40 -9.92 1.63
CA TRP A 166 -3.30 -8.94 1.67
C TRP A 166 -2.57 -8.95 3.03
N ARG A 167 -3.23 -9.49 4.07
CA ARG A 167 -2.71 -9.73 5.44
C ARG A 167 -3.09 -11.13 5.90
N GLN A 168 -2.21 -11.79 6.67
CA GLN A 168 -2.63 -12.89 7.54
C GLN A 168 -3.37 -12.26 8.72
N GLU A 169 -4.68 -12.08 8.62
CA GLU A 169 -5.47 -11.75 9.80
C GLU A 169 -5.58 -13.01 10.68
N GLN A 170 -5.32 -12.84 11.98
CA GLN A 170 -5.66 -13.85 12.98
C GLN A 170 -7.17 -14.07 12.91
N SER A 171 -7.56 -15.22 12.40
CA SER A 171 -8.95 -15.65 12.29
C SER A 171 -9.59 -15.71 13.68
N SER A 172 -10.55 -14.82 13.94
CA SER A 172 -11.58 -15.05 14.95
C SER A 172 -12.44 -16.23 14.51
N ALA A 173 -12.74 -17.13 15.45
CA ALA A 173 -13.24 -18.50 15.22
C ALA A 173 -14.67 -18.65 14.65
N GLN A 174 -15.20 -17.68 13.89
CA GLN A 174 -16.55 -17.73 13.33
C GLN A 174 -16.64 -17.13 11.91
N GLU A 175 -15.71 -17.49 11.01
CA GLU A 175 -15.92 -17.27 9.58
C GLU A 175 -16.12 -18.62 8.87
N THR A 176 -17.24 -18.74 8.17
CA THR A 176 -17.61 -19.81 7.23
C THR A 176 -16.45 -20.09 6.27
N PRO A 177 -16.29 -21.33 5.76
CA PRO A 177 -15.04 -21.81 5.16
C PRO A 177 -14.63 -20.90 4.00
N SER A 178 -13.70 -20.00 4.29
CA SER A 178 -13.22 -19.02 3.34
C SER A 178 -12.43 -19.75 2.25
N HIS A 179 -12.41 -19.20 1.03
CA HIS A 179 -11.66 -19.70 -0.14
C HIS A 179 -10.12 -19.79 0.03
N SER A 180 -9.60 -19.92 1.25
CA SER A 180 -8.20 -20.20 1.59
C SER A 180 -7.68 -21.55 1.08
N THR A 181 -8.52 -22.35 0.43
CA THR A 181 -8.22 -23.66 -0.17
C THR A 181 -8.05 -23.64 -1.69
N ARG A 182 -8.16 -22.49 -2.39
CA ARG A 182 -7.81 -22.45 -3.82
C ARG A 182 -6.31 -22.70 -3.99
N GLU A 183 -5.98 -23.75 -4.74
CA GLU A 183 -4.60 -24.04 -5.14
C GLU A 183 -4.04 -22.83 -5.87
N GLN A 184 -2.90 -22.32 -5.40
CA GLN A 184 -2.26 -21.16 -5.99
C GLN A 184 -1.60 -21.59 -7.31
N VAL A 185 -1.94 -20.91 -8.40
CA VAL A 185 -1.48 -21.27 -9.75
C VAL A 185 -0.43 -20.28 -10.24
N PHE A 186 0.68 -20.82 -10.75
CA PHE A 186 1.68 -20.03 -11.48
C PHE A 186 1.09 -19.57 -12.82
N ASN A 187 1.15 -18.27 -13.10
CA ASN A 187 0.78 -17.72 -14.40
C ASN A 187 1.82 -16.68 -14.84
N PHE A 188 2.59 -17.01 -15.88
CA PHE A 188 3.67 -16.16 -16.36
C PHE A 188 3.17 -14.79 -16.83
N ALA A 189 2.12 -14.77 -17.66
CA ALA A 189 1.58 -13.52 -18.22
C ALA A 189 1.04 -12.60 -17.12
N ALA A 190 0.38 -13.16 -16.10
CA ALA A 190 -0.10 -12.41 -14.95
C ALA A 190 1.06 -11.80 -14.15
N ILE A 191 2.07 -12.61 -13.83
CA ILE A 191 3.25 -12.15 -13.07
C ILE A 191 4.01 -11.09 -13.86
N ASP A 192 4.27 -11.29 -15.15
CA ASP A 192 4.99 -10.33 -15.99
C ASP A 192 4.23 -9.00 -16.12
N HIS A 193 2.91 -9.05 -16.31
CA HIS A 193 2.05 -7.86 -16.28
C HIS A 193 2.18 -7.09 -14.96
N LEU A 194 2.18 -7.80 -13.83
CA LEU A 194 2.35 -7.18 -12.52
C LEU A 194 3.77 -6.60 -12.34
N VAL A 195 4.82 -7.25 -12.85
CA VAL A 195 6.18 -6.70 -12.87
C VAL A 195 6.20 -5.37 -13.61
N GLN A 196 5.67 -5.32 -14.84
CA GLN A 196 5.62 -4.09 -15.63
C GLN A 196 4.83 -2.98 -14.93
N ARG A 197 3.67 -3.33 -14.35
CA ARG A 197 2.84 -2.37 -13.61
C ARG A 197 3.56 -1.80 -12.39
N ILE A 198 4.28 -2.63 -11.63
CA ILE A 198 5.07 -2.19 -10.49
C ILE A 198 6.18 -1.24 -10.93
N LEU A 199 6.89 -1.56 -12.02
CA LEU A 199 7.95 -0.71 -12.57
C LEU A 199 7.40 0.67 -12.98
N VAL A 200 6.29 0.70 -13.73
CA VAL A 200 5.63 1.94 -14.14
C VAL A 200 5.20 2.77 -12.93
N HIS A 201 4.56 2.16 -11.93
CA HIS A 201 4.10 2.87 -10.74
C HIS A 201 5.26 3.40 -9.88
N GLU A 202 6.35 2.66 -9.76
CA GLU A 202 7.53 3.13 -9.03
C GLU A 202 8.22 4.29 -9.76
N GLU A 203 8.31 4.24 -11.09
CA GLU A 203 8.83 5.36 -11.87
C GLU A 203 7.94 6.60 -11.75
N ALA A 204 6.62 6.41 -11.77
CA ALA A 204 5.68 7.50 -11.62
C ALA A 204 5.76 8.19 -10.24
N TRP A 205 6.00 7.42 -9.16
CA TRP A 205 6.34 8.02 -7.85
C TRP A 205 7.60 8.89 -7.92
N LYS A 206 8.67 8.40 -8.56
CA LYS A 206 9.92 9.16 -8.70
C LYS A 206 9.70 10.45 -9.49
N GLN A 207 8.95 10.38 -10.59
CA GLN A 207 8.59 11.54 -11.39
C GLN A 207 7.79 12.54 -10.57
N TYR A 208 6.77 12.10 -9.83
CA TYR A 208 6.01 12.95 -8.91
C TYR A 208 6.91 13.69 -7.91
N PHE A 209 7.90 13.02 -7.33
CA PHE A 209 8.82 13.68 -6.40
C PHE A 209 9.69 14.73 -7.10
N VAL A 210 10.20 14.44 -8.30
CA VAL A 210 11.00 15.38 -9.08
C VAL A 210 10.19 16.61 -9.49
N GLU A 211 9.01 16.41 -10.06
CA GLU A 211 8.12 17.47 -10.54
C GLU A 211 7.69 18.43 -9.44
N ASN A 212 7.58 17.93 -8.21
CA ASN A 212 7.13 18.70 -7.05
C ASN A 212 8.28 19.11 -6.12
N ALA A 213 9.55 18.93 -6.54
CA ALA A 213 10.75 19.23 -5.76
C ALA A 213 10.75 18.61 -4.34
N ILE A 214 10.23 17.38 -4.22
CA ILE A 214 10.14 16.63 -2.97
C ILE A 214 11.37 15.72 -2.84
N GLN A 215 12.02 15.75 -1.68
CA GLN A 215 13.02 14.75 -1.29
C GLN A 215 12.41 13.80 -0.25
N PRO A 216 11.97 12.59 -0.66
CA PRO A 216 11.41 11.63 0.29
C PRO A 216 12.49 10.92 1.10
N PHE A 217 12.18 10.52 2.33
CA PHE A 217 12.99 9.55 3.05
C PHE A 217 12.88 8.19 2.35
N SER A 218 13.99 7.69 1.84
CA SER A 218 14.01 6.45 1.05
C SER A 218 14.18 5.22 1.94
N VAL A 219 13.33 4.22 1.74
CA VAL A 219 13.39 2.93 2.43
C VAL A 219 13.48 1.82 1.39
N VAL A 220 14.38 0.87 1.62
CA VAL A 220 14.47 -0.35 0.83
C VAL A 220 13.99 -1.53 1.66
N TYR A 221 13.06 -2.32 1.12
CA TYR A 221 12.45 -3.46 1.80
C TYR A 221 13.46 -4.42 2.42
N GLU A 222 14.49 -4.79 1.65
CA GLU A 222 15.50 -5.76 2.06
C GLU A 222 16.31 -5.24 3.27
N GLU A 223 16.55 -3.93 3.35
CA GLU A 223 17.21 -3.30 4.50
C GLU A 223 16.26 -3.17 5.70
N LEU A 224 14.99 -2.82 5.44
CA LEU A 224 13.96 -2.74 6.47
C LEU A 224 13.78 -4.09 7.20
N THR A 225 13.88 -5.21 6.49
CA THR A 225 13.75 -6.53 7.11
C THR A 225 14.85 -6.85 8.10
N GLU A 226 16.05 -6.30 7.90
CA GLU A 226 17.22 -6.49 8.76
C GLU A 226 17.32 -5.41 9.85
N MET A 227 16.92 -4.18 9.53
CA MET A 227 17.08 -2.99 10.38
C MET A 227 15.73 -2.40 10.78
N TYR A 228 14.79 -3.22 11.23
CA TYR A 228 13.40 -2.85 11.51
C TYR A 228 13.25 -1.62 12.44
N GLU A 229 13.70 -1.73 13.70
CA GLU A 229 13.59 -0.65 14.69
C GLU A 229 14.47 0.54 14.32
N LYS A 230 15.68 0.29 13.82
CA LYS A 230 16.62 1.33 13.41
C LYS A 230 16.04 2.19 12.28
N THR A 231 15.38 1.59 11.29
CA THR A 231 14.73 2.32 10.19
C THR A 231 13.59 3.18 10.74
N ALA A 232 12.76 2.65 11.65
CA ALA A 232 11.70 3.41 12.28
C ALA A 232 12.26 4.62 13.06
N LEU A 233 13.31 4.44 13.86
CA LEU A 233 13.96 5.53 14.60
C LEU A 233 14.53 6.62 13.68
N GLN A 234 15.15 6.23 12.56
CA GLN A 234 15.65 7.18 11.56
C GLN A 234 14.50 7.99 10.93
N ILE A 235 13.35 7.35 10.68
CA ILE A 235 12.15 8.05 10.21
C ILE A 235 11.63 9.01 11.28
N LEU A 236 11.57 8.63 12.56
CA LEU A 236 11.13 9.54 13.62
C LEU A 236 12.01 10.81 13.67
N GLN A 237 13.33 10.64 13.50
CA GLN A 237 14.27 11.76 13.43
C GLN A 237 14.03 12.62 12.18
N TYR A 238 13.83 12.00 11.01
CA TYR A 238 13.48 12.70 9.77
C TYR A 238 12.18 13.52 9.90
N LEU A 239 11.16 12.95 10.56
CA LEU A 239 9.89 13.60 10.87
C LEU A 239 10.01 14.66 11.98
N LYS A 240 11.20 14.81 12.59
CA LYS A 240 11.49 15.75 13.70
C LYS A 240 10.58 15.51 14.92
N ILE A 241 10.24 14.25 15.18
CA ILE A 241 9.45 13.86 16.35
C ILE A 241 10.38 13.84 17.58
N PRO A 242 10.05 14.56 18.66
CA PRO A 242 10.83 14.47 19.90
C PRO A 242 10.84 13.05 20.44
N LEU A 243 12.04 12.51 20.66
CA LEU A 243 12.22 11.14 21.14
C LEU A 243 12.42 11.12 22.65
N PRO A 244 11.76 10.19 23.38
CA PRO A 244 12.15 9.87 24.75
C PRO A 244 13.56 9.23 24.78
N PRO A 245 14.22 9.17 25.95
CA PRO A 245 15.54 8.55 26.09
C PRO A 245 15.63 7.11 25.58
N SER A 246 14.53 6.37 25.68
CA SER A 246 14.35 5.05 25.09
C SER A 246 12.96 4.95 24.48
N VAL A 247 12.88 4.54 23.21
CA VAL A 247 11.62 4.22 22.54
C VAL A 247 11.36 2.73 22.72
N ALA A 248 10.27 2.38 23.39
CA ALA A 248 9.81 0.99 23.46
C ALA A 248 9.00 0.67 22.20
N PHE A 249 9.28 -0.47 21.57
CA PHE A 249 8.52 -0.97 20.44
C PHE A 249 7.54 -2.05 20.90
N GLU A 250 6.30 -1.98 20.40
CA GLU A 250 5.38 -3.12 20.48
C GLU A 250 5.89 -4.31 19.64
N GLU A 251 5.40 -5.51 19.96
CA GLU A 251 5.83 -6.75 19.32
C GLU A 251 5.53 -6.76 17.82
N ARG A 252 6.53 -7.10 17.01
CA ARG A 252 6.39 -7.28 15.56
C ARG A 252 5.54 -8.51 15.24
N GLN A 253 4.40 -8.28 14.62
CA GLN A 253 3.46 -9.30 14.14
C GLN A 253 3.70 -9.68 12.68
N MET A 254 4.13 -8.77 11.80
CA MET A 254 4.32 -9.12 10.38
C MET A 254 5.49 -10.08 10.18
N ARG A 255 5.17 -11.22 9.56
CA ARG A 255 6.12 -12.26 9.17
C ARG A 255 6.39 -12.25 7.67
N GLN A 256 7.54 -12.80 7.30
CA GLN A 256 7.86 -13.04 5.90
C GLN A 256 6.88 -14.07 5.31
N GLN A 257 6.33 -13.75 4.13
CA GLN A 257 5.37 -14.60 3.43
C GLN A 257 5.99 -15.41 2.28
N ALA A 258 7.25 -15.15 1.94
CA ALA A 258 7.96 -15.93 0.94
C ALA A 258 8.25 -17.34 1.51
N ASP A 259 8.03 -18.34 0.67
CA ASP A 259 8.12 -19.76 0.98
C ASP A 259 8.68 -20.52 -0.24
N THR A 260 8.83 -21.85 -0.13
CA THR A 260 9.34 -22.71 -1.21
C THR A 260 8.57 -22.52 -2.53
N LEU A 261 7.25 -22.34 -2.48
CA LEU A 261 6.44 -22.11 -3.68
C LEU A 261 6.80 -20.78 -4.36
N SER A 262 7.07 -19.74 -3.58
CA SER A 262 7.49 -18.43 -4.09
C SER A 262 8.81 -18.51 -4.86
N GLU A 263 9.76 -19.30 -4.36
CA GLU A 263 11.06 -19.50 -5.01
C GLU A 263 10.95 -20.37 -6.27
N GLN A 264 10.12 -21.42 -6.25
CA GLN A 264 9.82 -22.22 -7.45
C GLN A 264 9.22 -21.35 -8.57
N TRP A 265 8.32 -20.42 -8.23
CA TRP A 265 7.73 -19.50 -9.21
C TRP A 265 8.74 -18.49 -9.73
N TYR A 266 9.67 -18.05 -8.89
CA TYR A 266 10.75 -17.15 -9.29
C TYR A 266 11.67 -17.80 -10.31
N GLU A 267 12.14 -19.02 -10.03
CA GLU A 267 12.97 -19.81 -10.95
C GLU A 267 12.24 -20.04 -12.28
N ARG A 268 10.98 -20.50 -12.22
CA ARG A 268 10.16 -20.74 -13.41
C ARG A 268 9.94 -19.48 -14.25
N TYR A 269 9.71 -18.33 -13.62
CA TYR A 269 9.56 -17.06 -14.32
C TYR A 269 10.83 -16.70 -15.10
N HIS A 270 12.00 -16.82 -14.46
CA HIS A 270 13.27 -16.51 -15.10
C HIS A 270 13.64 -17.48 -16.22
N GLN A 271 13.33 -18.77 -16.07
CA GLN A 271 13.49 -19.76 -17.13
C GLN A 271 12.69 -19.34 -18.39
N ILE A 272 11.40 -19.04 -18.24
CA ILE A 272 10.54 -18.63 -19.38
C ILE A 272 11.04 -17.31 -19.99
N LYS A 273 11.47 -16.33 -19.17
CA LYS A 273 12.05 -15.07 -19.69
C LYS A 273 13.33 -15.30 -20.48
N GLN A 274 14.16 -16.27 -20.10
CA GLN A 274 15.34 -16.63 -20.89
C GLN A 274 14.92 -17.25 -22.22
N GLU A 275 14.04 -18.26 -22.20
CA GLU A 275 13.54 -18.93 -23.41
C GLU A 275 12.94 -17.92 -24.42
N GLN A 276 12.18 -16.92 -23.95
CA GLN A 276 11.62 -15.86 -24.79
C GLN A 276 12.63 -14.86 -25.36
N LYS A 277 13.80 -14.67 -24.71
CA LYS A 277 14.86 -13.77 -25.22
C LYS A 277 15.66 -14.38 -26.37
N TRP A 278 15.61 -15.70 -26.52
CA TRP A 278 16.35 -16.45 -27.55
C TRP A 278 15.47 -16.85 -28.74
N GLN A 279 14.21 -16.40 -28.77
CA GLN A 279 13.27 -16.49 -29.90
C GLN A 279 13.20 -15.15 -30.63
#